data_AF-A0A7S7NL15-F1
#
_entry.id   AF-A0A7S7NL15-F1
#
_cell.length_a   1.000
_cell.length_b   1.000
_cell.length_c   1.000
_cell.angle_alpha   90.00
_cell.angle_beta   90.00
_cell.angle_gamma   90.00
#
_symmetry.space_group_name_H-M   'P 1'
#
loop_
_entity.id
_entity.type
_entity.pdbx_description
1 polymer ?
#
loop_
_entity_poly.entity_id
_entity_poly.type
_entity_poly.pdbx_seq_one_letter_code
_entity_poly.pdbx_strand_id
1 'polypeptide(L)'
;MKRLPPHLYFGLDLGQRRDPAALAILQRIHEPTGEWNRFKMEPEWELLFRLRHVERFHLGTPYITIVDRVCELLRDGDGNLLGGWPVASGRITNPYKTLIVDASGVGAPVVELFQRANLQASLIALTITGSGAAHSNGAYEGCGYTVPRRDLVTNLRLLLERGLLRIPTRVHDFDSIREEVLNLQDGSGPRHDDMAIALALAAWWAARNVRL
;
A
#
# COMPACT_ATOMS: atom_id res chain seq x y z
N MET A 1 -21.87 11.09 2.48
CA MET A 1 -20.88 10.33 1.66
C MET A 1 -20.86 8.90 2.20
N LYS A 2 -20.98 7.86 1.37
CA LYS A 2 -21.04 6.48 1.86
C LYS A 2 -19.68 6.12 2.46
N ARG A 3 -19.63 5.90 3.78
CA ARG A 3 -18.39 5.54 4.49
C ARG A 3 -17.93 4.18 3.99
N LEU A 4 -16.70 4.11 3.47
CA LEU A 4 -16.12 2.85 3.03
C LEU A 4 -15.64 2.06 4.25
N PRO A 5 -15.78 0.73 4.25
CA PRO A 5 -15.24 -0.10 5.33
C PRO A 5 -13.71 0.04 5.40
N PRO A 6 -13.12 -0.19 6.60
CA PRO A 6 -11.67 -0.26 6.75
C PRO A 6 -11.06 -1.26 5.77
N HIS A 7 -9.93 -0.89 5.19
CA HIS A 7 -9.23 -1.71 4.19
C HIS A 7 -7.72 -1.59 4.39
N LEU A 8 -7.03 -2.72 4.43
CA LEU A 8 -5.57 -2.82 4.42
C LEU A 8 -5.02 -3.08 3.02
N TYR A 9 -4.05 -2.28 2.64
CA TYR A 9 -3.33 -2.37 1.37
C TYR A 9 -1.88 -2.71 1.67
N PHE A 10 -1.42 -3.85 1.17
CA PHE A 10 -0.06 -4.33 1.29
C PHE A 10 0.63 -3.99 -0.03
N GLY A 11 1.49 -2.98 -0.04
CA GLY A 11 2.32 -2.65 -1.21
C GLY A 11 3.66 -3.36 -1.07
N LEU A 12 3.99 -4.21 -2.03
CA LEU A 12 5.21 -4.98 -2.08
C LEU A 12 6.02 -4.57 -3.30
N ASP A 13 7.16 -3.93 -3.06
CA ASP A 13 8.22 -3.76 -4.04
C ASP A 13 9.20 -4.93 -3.90
N LEU A 14 9.37 -5.70 -4.96
CA LEU A 14 10.23 -6.89 -4.93
C LEU A 14 11.71 -6.54 -5.07
N GLY A 15 12.04 -5.29 -5.43
CA GLY A 15 13.38 -4.90 -5.79
C GLY A 15 13.93 -5.68 -6.99
N GLN A 16 15.18 -5.42 -7.34
CA GLN A 16 15.90 -6.18 -8.37
C GLN A 16 17.21 -6.72 -7.79
N ARG A 17 18.08 -7.32 -8.62
CA ARG A 17 19.37 -7.91 -8.17
C ARG A 17 20.26 -6.98 -7.33
N ARG A 18 20.05 -5.66 -7.39
CA ARG A 18 20.85 -4.64 -6.71
C ARG A 18 20.09 -3.87 -5.63
N ASP A 19 18.77 -4.03 -5.57
CA ASP A 19 17.90 -3.22 -4.72
C ASP A 19 17.13 -4.13 -3.75
N PRO A 20 17.07 -3.80 -2.46
CA PRO A 20 16.36 -4.61 -1.47
C PRO A 20 14.85 -4.55 -1.70
N ALA A 21 14.15 -5.66 -1.47
CA ALA A 21 12.70 -5.66 -1.47
C ALA A 21 12.15 -4.85 -0.27
N ALA A 22 10.95 -4.31 -0.41
CA ALA A 22 10.26 -3.57 0.65
C ALA A 22 8.75 -3.84 0.69
N LEU A 23 8.20 -3.87 1.89
CA LEU A 23 6.77 -4.02 2.16
C LEU A 23 6.26 -2.80 2.94
N ALA A 24 5.13 -2.25 2.50
CA ALA A 24 4.39 -1.23 3.23
C ALA A 24 2.94 -1.68 3.44
N ILE A 25 2.41 -1.53 4.66
CA ILE A 25 1.00 -1.80 4.98
C ILE A 25 0.29 -0.49 5.26
N LEU A 26 -0.64 -0.12 4.40
CA LEU A 26 -1.43 1.10 4.49
C LEU A 26 -2.87 0.79 4.86
N GLN A 27 -3.39 1.49 5.87
CA GLN A 27 -4.80 1.38 6.28
C GLN A 27 -5.60 2.56 5.75
N ARG A 28 -6.66 2.30 5.00
CA ARG A 28 -7.70 3.30 4.70
C ARG A 28 -8.81 3.22 5.74
N ILE A 29 -9.14 4.34 6.37
CA ILE A 29 -10.17 4.43 7.40
C ILE A 29 -10.93 5.76 7.30
N HIS A 30 -12.16 5.80 7.83
CA HIS A 30 -12.85 7.06 8.13
C HIS A 30 -12.81 7.27 9.64
N GLU A 31 -12.30 8.42 10.08
CA GLU A 31 -12.26 8.81 11.49
C GLU A 31 -13.12 10.05 11.71
N PRO A 32 -13.83 10.17 12.85
CA PRO A 32 -14.58 11.38 13.15
C PRO A 32 -13.60 12.52 13.40
N THR A 33 -13.84 13.69 12.81
CA THR A 33 -12.99 14.89 13.02
C THR A 33 -13.17 15.48 14.42
N GLY A 34 -14.23 15.10 15.12
CA GLY A 34 -14.68 15.72 16.36
C GLY A 34 -15.62 16.91 16.14
N GLU A 35 -15.77 17.36 14.89
CA GLU A 35 -16.69 18.43 14.53
C GLU A 35 -18.09 17.88 14.20
N TRP A 36 -19.11 18.72 14.33
CA TRP A 36 -20.49 18.38 13.99
C TRP A 36 -20.94 19.13 12.74
N ASN A 37 -21.32 18.39 11.69
CA ASN A 37 -21.81 19.00 10.46
C ASN A 37 -23.28 19.40 10.63
N ARG A 38 -23.53 20.69 10.91
CA ARG A 38 -24.88 21.22 11.15
C ARG A 38 -25.82 21.12 9.94
N PHE A 39 -25.28 21.11 8.71
CA PHE A 39 -26.09 20.98 7.50
C PHE A 39 -26.58 19.54 7.29
N LYS A 40 -25.73 18.55 7.56
CA LYS A 40 -26.05 17.11 7.42
C LYS A 40 -26.62 16.48 8.68
N MET A 41 -26.57 17.19 9.82
CA MET A 41 -27.00 16.71 11.14
C MET A 41 -26.32 15.40 11.56
N GLU A 42 -25.03 15.28 11.28
CA GLU A 42 -24.19 14.13 11.66
C GLU A 42 -22.79 14.60 12.08
N PRO A 43 -22.02 13.77 12.83
CA PRO A 43 -20.61 14.05 13.05
C PRO A 43 -19.89 14.17 11.72
N GLU A 44 -18.89 15.05 11.65
CA GLU A 44 -18.02 15.16 10.50
C GLU A 44 -16.94 14.07 10.54
N TRP A 45 -16.62 13.53 9.37
CA TRP A 45 -15.69 12.43 9.20
C TRP A 45 -14.67 12.78 8.14
N GLU A 46 -13.42 12.46 8.42
CA GLU A 46 -12.33 12.56 7.46
C GLU A 46 -11.91 11.17 6.97
N LEU A 47 -11.56 11.09 5.69
CA LEU A 47 -10.90 9.94 5.11
C LEU A 47 -9.40 10.03 5.39
N LEU A 48 -8.83 8.96 5.94
CA LEU A 48 -7.40 8.90 6.23
C LEU A 48 -6.77 7.64 5.68
N PHE A 49 -5.49 7.78 5.32
CA PHE A 49 -4.57 6.71 5.00
C PHE A 49 -3.48 6.71 6.07
N ARG A 50 -3.35 5.62 6.83
CA ARG A 50 -2.37 5.51 7.92
C ARG A 50 -1.37 4.41 7.60
N LEU A 51 -0.08 4.76 7.57
CA LEU A 51 0.97 3.74 7.49
C LEU A 51 0.96 2.92 8.79
N ARG A 52 0.86 1.60 8.66
CA ARG A 52 0.81 0.68 9.81
C ARG A 52 2.09 -0.08 10.02
N HIS A 53 2.76 -0.42 8.92
CA HIS A 53 3.98 -1.21 8.92
C HIS A 53 4.79 -0.82 7.70
N VAL A 54 6.11 -0.80 7.85
CA VAL A 54 7.05 -0.76 6.75
C VAL A 54 8.24 -1.64 7.12
N GLU A 55 8.75 -2.39 6.16
CA GLU A 55 9.83 -3.34 6.36
C GLU A 55 10.65 -3.43 5.09
N ARG A 56 11.97 -3.24 5.22
CA ARG A 56 12.94 -3.52 4.18
C ARG A 56 13.52 -4.91 4.41
N PHE A 57 13.49 -5.74 3.37
CA PHE A 57 14.15 -7.04 3.38
C PHE A 57 15.64 -6.89 3.10
N HIS A 58 16.45 -7.83 3.62
CA HIS A 58 17.87 -7.86 3.32
C HIS A 58 18.09 -8.16 1.83
N LEU A 59 19.09 -7.53 1.21
CA LEU A 59 19.43 -7.80 -0.18
C LEU A 59 19.74 -9.29 -0.37
N GLY A 60 19.14 -9.91 -1.40
CA GLY A 60 19.29 -11.33 -1.68
C GLY A 60 18.39 -12.25 -0.84
N THR A 61 17.46 -11.72 -0.04
CA THR A 61 16.42 -12.52 0.61
C THR A 61 15.66 -13.33 -0.45
N PRO A 62 15.53 -14.66 -0.31
CA PRO A 62 14.78 -15.47 -1.27
C PRO A 62 13.33 -15.02 -1.39
N TYR A 63 12.79 -14.96 -2.61
CA TYR A 63 11.39 -14.54 -2.83
C TYR A 63 10.38 -15.40 -2.08
N ILE A 64 10.65 -16.69 -1.89
CA ILE A 64 9.78 -17.56 -1.10
C ILE A 64 9.69 -17.11 0.37
N THR A 65 10.80 -16.66 0.96
CA THR A 65 10.83 -16.11 2.32
C THR A 65 10.05 -14.80 2.42
N ILE A 66 10.11 -13.95 1.38
CA ILE A 66 9.30 -12.72 1.28
C ILE A 66 7.81 -13.07 1.19
N VAL A 67 7.44 -14.04 0.35
CA VAL A 67 6.06 -14.52 0.21
C VAL A 67 5.53 -15.07 1.53
N ASP A 68 6.31 -15.88 2.23
CA ASP A 68 5.95 -16.45 3.54
C ASP A 68 5.69 -15.35 4.56
N ARG A 69 6.60 -14.37 4.65
CA ARG A 69 6.47 -13.20 5.53
C ARG A 69 5.23 -12.38 5.23
N VAL A 70 4.94 -12.10 3.96
CA VAL A 70 3.73 -11.38 3.55
C VAL A 70 2.47 -12.20 3.88
N CYS A 71 2.49 -13.51 3.69
CA CYS A 71 1.37 -14.40 4.03
C CYS A 71 1.14 -14.49 5.55
N GLU A 72 2.18 -14.42 6.37
CA GLU A 72 2.06 -14.30 7.82
C GLU A 72 1.35 -12.99 8.19
N LEU A 73 1.79 -11.85 7.64
CA LEU A 73 1.21 -10.54 7.92
C LEU A 73 -0.23 -10.40 7.41
N LEU A 74 -0.56 -11.03 6.28
CA LEU A 74 -1.94 -11.12 5.78
C LEU A 74 -2.82 -11.94 6.71
N ARG A 75 -2.29 -13.02 7.31
CA ARG A 75 -3.00 -13.85 8.28
C ARG A 75 -3.11 -13.21 9.67
N ASP A 76 -2.17 -12.34 10.05
CA ASP A 76 -2.18 -11.60 11.32
C ASP A 76 -3.24 -10.48 11.38
N GLY A 77 -4.46 -10.80 10.92
CA GLY A 77 -5.63 -9.92 10.89
C GLY A 77 -6.23 -9.62 12.25
N ASP A 78 -5.67 -10.16 13.34
CA ASP A 78 -6.29 -10.14 14.68
C ASP A 78 -5.78 -9.02 15.60
N GLY A 79 -5.07 -8.02 15.06
CA GLY A 79 -4.88 -6.73 15.73
C GLY A 79 -3.63 -6.61 16.61
N ASN A 80 -2.71 -7.58 16.58
CA ASN A 80 -1.43 -7.48 17.31
C ASN A 80 -0.45 -6.51 16.64
N LEU A 81 -0.27 -6.56 15.32
CA LEU A 81 0.59 -5.61 14.59
C LEU A 81 -0.14 -4.32 14.16
N LEU A 82 -1.46 -4.39 13.97
CA LEU A 82 -2.24 -3.32 13.32
C LEU A 82 -3.18 -2.56 14.27
N GLY A 83 -3.13 -2.86 15.57
CA GLY A 83 -4.01 -2.30 16.60
C GLY A 83 -5.45 -2.81 16.44
N GLY A 84 -6.14 -3.02 17.56
CA GLY A 84 -7.52 -3.53 17.55
C GLY A 84 -8.43 -2.77 16.58
N TRP A 85 -9.25 -3.50 15.82
CA TRP A 85 -10.20 -2.93 14.88
C TRP A 85 -11.37 -2.30 15.62
N PRO A 86 -11.91 -1.16 15.15
CA PRO A 86 -13.14 -0.62 15.72
C PRO A 86 -14.23 -1.67 15.65
N VAL A 87 -14.74 -2.09 16.82
CA VAL A 87 -15.87 -3.01 16.92
C VAL A 87 -17.12 -2.22 16.53
N ALA A 88 -17.42 -2.16 15.25
CA ALA A 88 -18.72 -1.68 14.79
C ALA A 88 -19.76 -2.76 15.13
N SER A 89 -20.61 -2.49 16.13
CA SER A 89 -21.80 -3.29 16.42
C SER A 89 -21.52 -4.75 16.84
N GLY A 90 -20.54 -4.98 17.71
CA GLY A 90 -20.31 -6.29 18.33
C GLY A 90 -19.76 -7.38 17.40
N ARG A 91 -19.35 -7.05 16.17
CA ARG A 91 -18.64 -7.97 15.27
C ARG A 91 -17.22 -7.50 15.02
N ILE A 92 -16.25 -8.38 15.22
CA ILE A 92 -14.90 -8.23 14.68
C ILE A 92 -15.04 -8.32 13.16
N THR A 93 -15.10 -7.18 12.47
CA THR A 93 -14.99 -7.17 11.02
C THR A 93 -13.51 -7.22 10.66
N ASN A 94 -13.01 -8.41 10.30
CA ASN A 94 -11.71 -8.52 9.65
C ASN A 94 -11.70 -7.53 8.47
N PRO A 95 -10.76 -6.58 8.39
CA PRO A 95 -10.73 -5.60 7.31
C PRO A 95 -10.61 -6.29 5.95
N TYR A 96 -11.09 -5.63 4.90
CA TYR A 96 -10.73 -6.04 3.55
C TYR A 96 -9.22 -5.92 3.37
N LYS A 97 -8.61 -6.89 2.67
CA LYS A 97 -7.16 -6.94 2.43
C LYS A 97 -6.89 -7.00 0.93
N THR A 98 -5.94 -6.21 0.48
CA THR A 98 -5.42 -6.28 -0.89
C THR A 98 -3.91 -6.25 -0.87
N LEU A 99 -3.29 -7.23 -1.54
CA LEU A 99 -1.87 -7.28 -1.82
C LEU A 99 -1.63 -6.72 -3.22
N ILE A 100 -0.77 -5.71 -3.30
CA ILE A 100 -0.33 -5.02 -4.51
C ILE A 100 1.14 -5.34 -4.67
N VAL A 101 1.50 -6.04 -5.74
CA VAL A 101 2.87 -6.47 -6.00
C VAL A 101 3.40 -5.73 -7.21
N ASP A 102 4.60 -5.15 -7.10
CA ASP A 102 5.34 -4.71 -8.26
C ASP A 102 5.77 -5.93 -9.09
N ALA A 103 5.14 -6.07 -10.25
CA ALA A 103 5.40 -7.10 -11.23
C ALA A 103 6.45 -6.66 -12.28
N SER A 104 7.09 -5.51 -12.11
CA SER A 104 8.13 -5.02 -13.02
C SER A 104 9.31 -5.99 -13.09
N GLY A 105 9.65 -6.43 -14.29
CA GLY A 105 10.78 -7.34 -14.52
C GLY A 105 10.55 -8.74 -13.92
N VAL A 106 11.16 -9.00 -12.76
CA VAL A 106 11.26 -10.33 -12.12
C VAL A 106 10.02 -10.74 -11.30
N GLY A 107 8.95 -9.95 -11.33
CA GLY A 107 7.80 -10.16 -10.46
C GLY A 107 6.83 -11.26 -10.89
N ALA A 108 6.84 -11.72 -12.15
CA ALA A 108 5.90 -12.74 -12.63
C ALA A 108 5.97 -14.08 -11.85
N PRO A 109 7.16 -14.67 -11.57
CA PRO A 109 7.27 -15.86 -10.72
C PRO A 109 6.76 -15.63 -9.29
N VAL A 110 6.94 -14.42 -8.74
CA VAL A 110 6.51 -14.12 -7.37
C VAL A 110 4.99 -13.94 -7.30
N VAL A 111 4.39 -13.33 -8.33
CA VAL A 111 2.93 -13.27 -8.48
C VAL A 111 2.35 -14.68 -8.56
N GLU A 112 3.00 -15.60 -9.28
CA GLU A 112 2.57 -17.01 -9.35
C GLU A 112 2.64 -17.71 -7.97
N LEU A 113 3.70 -17.45 -7.18
CA LEU A 113 3.79 -17.94 -5.81
C LEU A 113 2.61 -17.43 -4.94
N PHE A 114 2.27 -16.15 -5.06
CA PHE A 114 1.13 -15.56 -4.36
C PHE A 114 -0.23 -16.09 -4.84
N GLN A 115 -0.39 -16.39 -6.13
CA GLN A 115 -1.61 -16.99 -6.68
C GLN A 115 -1.84 -18.42 -6.15
N ARG A 116 -0.76 -19.16 -5.91
CA ARG A 116 -0.80 -20.50 -5.31
C ARG A 116 -1.01 -20.45 -3.79
N ALA A 117 -0.69 -19.32 -3.15
CA ALA A 117 -0.92 -19.11 -1.73
C ALA A 117 -2.40 -18.77 -1.44
N ASN A 118 -2.95 -19.33 -0.37
CA ASN A 118 -4.30 -18.97 0.10
C ASN A 118 -4.27 -17.69 0.93
N LEU A 119 -4.24 -16.54 0.25
CA LEU A 119 -3.98 -15.23 0.87
C LEU A 119 -5.12 -14.68 1.74
N GLN A 120 -6.35 -15.17 1.56
CA GLN A 120 -7.57 -14.53 2.10
C GLN A 120 -7.63 -13.01 1.81
N ALA A 121 -7.05 -12.60 0.69
CA ALA A 121 -6.92 -11.21 0.25
C ALA A 121 -6.98 -11.13 -1.27
N SER A 122 -7.34 -9.97 -1.82
CA SER A 122 -7.26 -9.73 -3.26
C SER A 122 -5.80 -9.51 -3.67
N LEU A 123 -5.34 -10.19 -4.73
CA LEU A 123 -4.01 -10.00 -5.30
C LEU A 123 -4.09 -9.11 -6.55
N ILE A 124 -3.23 -8.09 -6.62
CA ILE A 124 -3.12 -7.15 -7.73
C ILE A 124 -1.65 -7.07 -8.15
N ALA A 125 -1.36 -7.42 -9.39
CA ALA A 125 -0.05 -7.20 -10.00
C ALA A 125 -0.04 -5.83 -10.69
N LEU A 126 0.93 -4.97 -10.36
CA LEU A 126 1.17 -3.68 -11.00
C LEU A 126 2.52 -3.69 -11.71
N THR A 127 2.56 -3.26 -12.96
CA THR A 127 3.82 -3.05 -13.70
C THR A 127 4.13 -1.55 -13.72
N ILE A 128 5.26 -1.15 -13.15
CA ILE A 128 5.75 0.23 -13.10
C ILE A 128 6.50 0.55 -14.39
N THR A 129 6.13 1.65 -15.07
CA THR A 129 6.81 2.09 -16.31
C THR A 129 7.58 3.40 -16.12
N GLY A 130 8.74 3.50 -16.78
CA GLY A 130 9.74 4.55 -16.57
C GLY A 130 9.49 5.91 -17.26
N SER A 131 8.64 6.01 -18.28
CA SER A 131 8.40 7.29 -18.99
C SER A 131 7.24 7.32 -20.00
N GLY A 132 6.42 6.28 -20.11
CA GLY A 132 5.36 6.19 -21.12
C GLY A 132 3.96 6.40 -20.53
N ALA A 133 3.05 6.99 -21.32
CA ALA A 133 1.64 7.17 -20.96
C ALA A 133 1.03 5.91 -20.34
N ALA A 134 0.16 6.07 -19.35
CA ALA A 134 -0.63 4.98 -18.77
C ALA A 134 -1.41 4.28 -19.90
N HIS A 135 -0.92 3.13 -20.36
CA HIS A 135 -1.68 2.30 -21.27
C HIS A 135 -2.59 1.42 -20.43
N SER A 136 -3.86 1.82 -20.31
CA SER A 136 -4.93 0.86 -20.07
C SER A 136 -5.25 0.16 -21.39
N ASN A 137 -4.33 -0.66 -21.91
CA ASN A 137 -4.61 -1.45 -23.10
C ASN A 137 -3.95 -2.82 -23.00
N GLY A 138 -4.79 -3.84 -23.14
CA GLY A 138 -4.36 -5.21 -23.37
C GLY A 138 -4.44 -6.06 -22.12
N ALA A 139 -5.64 -6.59 -21.87
CA ALA A 139 -5.77 -7.90 -21.26
C ALA A 139 -4.88 -8.89 -22.02
N TYR A 140 -3.66 -9.10 -21.53
CA TYR A 140 -3.18 -10.47 -21.46
C TYR A 140 -4.11 -11.19 -20.51
N GLU A 141 -4.58 -12.35 -20.93
CA GLU A 141 -5.46 -13.24 -20.18
C GLU A 141 -4.98 -13.39 -18.74
N GLY A 142 -5.55 -12.58 -17.84
CA GLY A 142 -5.27 -12.60 -16.40
C GLY A 142 -3.92 -12.00 -15.97
N CYS A 143 -3.98 -10.77 -15.43
CA CYS A 143 -3.08 -10.20 -14.39
C CYS A 143 -2.05 -9.15 -14.85
N GLY A 144 -2.45 -7.87 -14.88
CA GLY A 144 -1.53 -6.75 -14.72
C GLY A 144 -2.16 -5.39 -15.02
N TYR A 145 -2.13 -4.45 -14.06
CA TYR A 145 -2.35 -3.03 -14.38
C TYR A 145 -0.99 -2.37 -14.59
N THR A 146 -0.91 -1.43 -15.53
CA THR A 146 0.31 -0.65 -15.77
C THR A 146 0.16 0.74 -15.18
N VAL A 147 1.18 1.21 -14.46
CA VAL A 147 1.19 2.54 -13.84
C VAL A 147 2.54 3.23 -14.07
N PRO A 148 2.57 4.47 -14.59
CA PRO A 148 3.80 5.24 -14.66
C PRO A 148 4.35 5.52 -13.26
N ARG A 149 5.67 5.41 -13.07
CA ARG A 149 6.30 5.72 -11.77
C ARG A 149 5.96 7.12 -11.28
N ARG A 150 5.91 8.10 -12.19
CA ARG A 150 5.49 9.48 -11.93
C ARG A 150 4.09 9.56 -11.30
N ASP A 151 3.15 8.72 -11.72
CA ASP A 151 1.77 8.75 -11.19
C ASP A 151 1.71 8.22 -9.76
N LEU A 152 2.53 7.22 -9.44
CA LEU A 152 2.71 6.72 -8.06
C LEU A 152 3.26 7.83 -7.15
N VAL A 153 4.36 8.47 -7.58
CA VAL A 153 5.01 9.57 -6.84
C VAL A 153 4.05 10.76 -6.67
N THR A 154 3.37 11.15 -7.74
CA THR A 154 2.41 12.27 -7.73
C THR A 154 1.26 12.00 -6.78
N ASN A 155 0.67 10.79 -6.82
CA ASN A 155 -0.41 10.41 -5.91
C ASN A 155 0.04 10.43 -4.45
N LEU A 156 1.23 9.90 -4.16
CA LEU A 156 1.78 9.90 -2.80
C LEU A 156 1.96 11.33 -2.27
N ARG A 157 2.54 12.23 -3.08
CA ARG A 157 2.71 13.65 -2.72
C ARG A 157 1.38 14.34 -2.47
N LEU A 158 0.38 14.11 -3.34
CA LEU A 158 -0.95 14.70 -3.17
C LEU A 158 -1.60 14.30 -1.84
N LEU A 159 -1.48 13.02 -1.44
CA LEU A 159 -2.03 12.53 -0.18
C LEU A 159 -1.32 13.13 1.04
N LEU A 160 -0.01 13.38 0.95
CA LEU A 160 0.77 14.04 2.00
C LEU A 160 0.41 15.53 2.12
N GLU A 161 0.38 16.24 0.99
CA GLU A 161 0.04 17.67 0.93
C GLU A 161 -1.36 17.97 1.47
N ARG A 162 -2.32 17.08 1.19
CA ARG A 162 -3.69 17.19 1.72
C ARG A 162 -3.84 16.72 3.17
N GLY A 163 -2.77 16.24 3.81
CA GLY A 163 -2.81 15.70 5.17
C GLY A 163 -3.61 14.40 5.32
N LEU A 164 -3.93 13.73 4.21
CA LEU A 164 -4.71 12.49 4.18
C LEU A 164 -3.85 11.27 4.52
N LEU A 165 -2.57 11.28 4.13
CA LEU A 165 -1.60 10.26 4.50
C LEU A 165 -0.87 10.63 5.80
N ARG A 166 -0.99 9.77 6.81
CA ARG A 166 -0.33 9.90 8.11
C ARG A 166 0.69 8.78 8.31
N ILE A 167 1.92 9.15 8.63
CA ILE A 167 3.02 8.24 8.97
C ILE A 167 3.28 8.38 10.49
N PRO A 168 2.82 7.43 11.33
CA PRO A 168 3.06 7.50 12.77
C PRO A 168 4.55 7.35 13.10
N THR A 169 5.05 8.12 14.06
CA THR A 169 6.45 8.05 14.53
C THR A 169 6.83 6.73 15.19
N ARG A 170 5.85 5.91 15.56
CA ARG A 170 6.04 4.57 16.16
C ARG A 170 6.20 3.45 15.13
N VAL A 171 6.07 3.75 13.84
CA VAL A 171 6.32 2.77 12.79
C VAL A 171 7.80 2.41 12.81
N HIS A 172 8.10 1.12 12.64
CA HIS A 172 9.48 0.64 12.50
C HIS A 172 10.17 1.38 11.33
N ASP A 173 11.48 1.65 11.43
CA ASP A 173 12.23 2.38 10.40
C ASP A 173 11.65 3.76 10.02
N PHE A 174 10.93 4.45 10.92
CA PHE A 174 10.31 5.75 10.66
C PHE A 174 11.26 6.76 9.99
N ASP A 175 12.48 6.90 10.49
CA ASP A 175 13.45 7.86 9.93
C ASP A 175 13.85 7.48 8.50
N SER A 176 14.00 6.19 8.22
CA SER A 176 14.36 5.70 6.88
C SER A 176 13.22 5.93 5.88
N ILE A 177 11.98 5.56 6.22
CA ILE A 177 10.84 5.82 5.33
C ILE A 177 10.60 7.32 5.14
N ARG A 178 10.80 8.13 6.18
CA ARG A 178 10.68 9.59 6.08
C ARG A 178 11.69 10.15 5.08
N GLU A 179 12.96 9.77 5.20
CA GLU A 179 14.01 10.21 4.29
C GLU A 179 13.75 9.76 2.84
N GLU A 180 13.28 8.52 2.64
CA GLU A 180 12.96 8.02 1.30
C GLU A 180 11.78 8.77 0.67
N VAL A 181 10.71 9.00 1.43
CA VAL A 181 9.55 9.77 0.95
C VAL A 181 9.94 11.21 0.59
N LEU A 182 10.79 11.85 1.40
CA LEU A 182 11.26 13.23 1.14
C LEU A 182 12.16 13.31 -0.10
N ASN A 183 12.96 12.28 -0.34
CA ASN A 183 13.90 12.23 -1.46
C ASN A 183 13.32 11.51 -2.70
N LEU A 184 12.04 11.10 -2.67
CA LEU A 184 11.41 10.39 -3.76
C LEU A 184 11.26 11.32 -4.98
N GLN A 185 11.99 11.03 -6.04
CA GLN A 185 11.95 11.74 -7.33
C GLN A 185 11.19 10.91 -8.38
N ASP A 186 10.94 11.45 -9.57
CA ASP A 186 10.26 10.74 -10.67
C ASP A 186 11.15 9.71 -11.39
N GLY A 187 12.47 9.82 -11.25
CA GLY A 187 13.46 8.86 -11.76
C GLY A 187 14.13 8.02 -10.66
N SER A 188 14.92 7.02 -11.07
CA SER A 188 15.80 6.26 -10.16
C SER A 188 16.94 7.16 -9.70
N GLY A 189 16.99 7.43 -8.40
CA GLY A 189 18.03 8.22 -7.76
C GLY A 189 19.18 7.35 -7.24
N PRO A 190 20.27 7.97 -6.77
CA PRO A 190 21.41 7.25 -6.17
C PRO A 190 21.12 6.68 -4.76
N ARG A 191 19.93 6.95 -4.20
CA ARG A 191 19.50 6.51 -2.88
C ARG A 191 18.35 5.52 -3.03
N HIS A 192 18.27 4.58 -2.10
CA HIS A 192 17.14 3.65 -1.99
C HIS A 192 15.82 4.41 -1.93
N ASP A 193 14.83 3.92 -2.67
CA ASP A 193 13.45 4.42 -2.67
C ASP A 193 12.42 3.28 -2.50
N ASP A 194 12.89 2.06 -2.26
CA ASP A 194 12.09 0.83 -2.24
C ASP A 194 10.91 0.93 -1.26
N MET A 195 11.11 1.45 -0.05
CA MET A 195 10.02 1.56 0.93
C MET A 195 9.02 2.65 0.55
N ALA A 196 9.51 3.75 -0.03
CA ALA A 196 8.65 4.81 -0.53
C ALA A 196 7.84 4.36 -1.76
N ILE A 197 8.41 3.53 -2.64
CA ILE A 197 7.71 2.91 -3.77
C ILE A 197 6.69 1.87 -3.29
N ALA A 198 7.05 1.00 -2.35
CA ALA A 198 6.12 0.07 -1.71
C ALA A 198 4.90 0.81 -1.11
N LEU A 199 5.14 1.93 -0.42
CA LEU A 199 4.07 2.79 0.10
C LEU A 199 3.26 3.44 -1.04
N ALA A 200 3.91 3.91 -2.09
CA ALA A 200 3.24 4.54 -3.23
C ALA A 200 2.31 3.55 -3.97
N LEU A 201 2.71 2.28 -4.11
CA LEU A 201 1.88 1.21 -4.68
C LEU A 201 0.59 1.01 -3.88
N ALA A 202 0.72 0.87 -2.54
CA ALA A 202 -0.41 0.73 -1.64
C ALA A 202 -1.33 1.97 -1.71
N ALA A 203 -0.75 3.16 -1.67
CA ALA A 203 -1.47 4.43 -1.69
C ALA A 203 -2.21 4.69 -3.00
N TRP A 204 -1.59 4.38 -4.15
CA TRP A 204 -2.21 4.56 -5.47
C TRP A 204 -3.45 3.68 -5.62
N TRP A 205 -3.36 2.40 -5.26
CA TRP A 205 -4.51 1.50 -5.32
C TRP A 205 -5.62 1.90 -4.33
N ALA A 206 -5.24 2.33 -3.12
CA ALA A 206 -6.18 2.75 -2.09
C ALA A 206 -6.96 4.01 -2.46
N ALA A 207 -6.31 4.96 -3.16
CA ALA A 207 -6.89 6.24 -3.57
C ALA A 207 -7.71 6.14 -4.87
N ARG A 208 -7.41 5.20 -5.77
CA ARG A 208 -8.02 5.10 -7.11
C ARG A 208 -9.56 5.06 -7.11
N ASN A 209 -10.16 4.46 -6.09
CA ASN A 209 -11.62 4.32 -5.97
C ASN A 209 -12.27 5.34 -5.02
N VAL A 210 -11.52 6.36 -4.60
CA VAL A 210 -12.00 7.39 -3.69
C VAL A 210 -11.91 8.75 -4.39
N ARG A 211 -12.99 9.53 -4.31
CA ARG A 211 -12.94 10.94 -4.73
C ARG A 211 -12.17 11.72 -3.67
N LEU A 212 -10.92 12.04 -3.96
CA LEU A 212 -10.03 12.83 -3.10
C LEU A 212 -10.36 14.31 -3.16
#